data_AF-A0A0Q2QQS0-F1
#
_entry.id   AF-A0A0Q2QQS0-F1
#
_cell.length_a   1.000
_cell.length_b   1.000
_cell.length_c   1.000
_cell.angle_alpha   90.00
_cell.angle_beta   90.00
_cell.angle_gamma   90.00
#
_symmetry.space_group_name_H-M   'P 1'
#
loop_
_entity.id
_entity.type
_entity.pdbx_description
1 polymer ?
#
loop_
_entity_poly.entity_id
_entity_poly.type
_entity_poly.pdbx_seq_one_letter_code
_entity_poly.pdbx_strand_id
1 'polypeptide(L)'
;MERPNFRGHMKVLILNLLREPKHGYGIMSELERLYGIRLSAGTVYPILSSLRRSGLIKVAGTGARDRKAYVITEKGRKYLEEHTGELEEAKRRMRAYRVFLELGGDELKAAFRELFESVDELTEEQKTKIRKLLTGCARELRLILLGGE
;
A
#
# COMPACT_ATOMS: atom_id res chain seq x y z
N MET A 1 -2.41 -16.66 -9.75
CA MET A 1 -1.80 -15.43 -9.22
C MET A 1 -2.28 -15.27 -7.79
N GLU A 2 -1.44 -15.56 -6.80
CA GLU A 2 -1.80 -15.36 -5.39
C GLU A 2 -2.26 -13.91 -5.19
N ARG A 3 -3.38 -13.73 -4.49
CA ARG A 3 -3.82 -12.39 -4.09
C ARG A 3 -2.67 -11.75 -3.32
N PRO A 4 -2.17 -10.56 -3.71
CA PRO A 4 -1.12 -9.89 -2.95
C PRO A 4 -1.56 -9.78 -1.49
N ASN A 5 -0.77 -10.32 -0.55
CA ASN A 5 -1.06 -10.22 0.88
C ASN A 5 -0.79 -8.79 1.39
N PHE A 6 -1.61 -7.84 0.93
CA PHE A 6 -1.47 -6.42 1.26
C PHE A 6 -1.51 -6.19 2.76
N ARG A 7 -2.44 -6.85 3.48
CA ARG A 7 -2.54 -6.73 4.94
C ARG A 7 -1.30 -7.27 5.66
N GLY A 8 -0.73 -8.39 5.21
CA GLY A 8 0.53 -8.94 5.76
C GLY A 8 1.69 -7.97 5.57
N HIS A 9 1.89 -7.48 4.34
CA HIS A 9 2.91 -6.48 4.04
C HIS A 9 2.74 -5.19 4.86
N MET A 10 1.51 -4.71 5.02
CA MET A 10 1.24 -3.53 5.85
C MET A 10 1.54 -3.77 7.33
N LYS A 11 1.29 -4.97 7.87
CA LYS A 11 1.62 -5.31 9.26
C LYS A 11 3.12 -5.18 9.52
N VAL A 12 3.96 -5.82 8.72
CA VAL A 12 5.43 -5.79 8.90
C VAL A 12 6.00 -4.40 8.67
N LEU A 13 5.47 -3.65 7.69
CA LEU A 13 5.87 -2.25 7.45
C LEU A 13 5.52 -1.34 8.63
N ILE A 14 4.26 -1.36 9.09
CA ILE A 14 3.83 -0.55 10.23
C ILE A 14 4.62 -0.93 11.49
N LEU A 15 4.82 -2.23 11.72
CA LEU A 15 5.62 -2.70 12.85
C LEU A 15 7.06 -2.17 12.79
N ASN A 16 7.68 -2.14 11.59
CA ASN A 16 9.00 -1.57 11.39
C ASN A 16 9.06 -0.05 11.63
N LEU A 17 8.04 0.71 11.22
CA LEU A 17 7.96 2.16 11.50
C LEU A 17 7.85 2.47 13.00
N LEU A 18 7.26 1.54 13.76
CA LEU A 18 7.07 1.62 15.21
C LEU A 18 8.31 1.24 16.04
N ARG A 19 9.49 1.13 15.41
CA ARG A 19 10.77 1.07 16.13
C ARG A 19 10.99 2.28 17.05
N GLU A 20 10.37 3.40 16.72
CA GLU A 20 10.25 4.57 17.58
C GLU A 20 8.76 4.90 17.82
N PRO A 21 8.43 5.56 18.94
CA PRO A 21 7.04 5.92 19.25
C PRO A 21 6.41 6.81 18.17
N LYS A 22 5.27 6.39 17.60
CA LYS A 22 4.53 7.18 16.59
C LYS A 22 3.03 7.15 16.83
N HIS A 23 2.36 8.27 16.55
CA HIS A 23 0.91 8.34 16.49
C HIS A 23 0.39 7.70 15.19
N GLY A 24 -0.89 7.27 15.19
CA GLY A 24 -1.51 6.70 14.01
C GLY A 24 -1.40 7.58 12.75
N TYR A 25 -1.57 8.90 12.91
CA TYR A 25 -1.38 9.85 11.80
C TYR A 25 0.08 9.93 11.33
N GLY A 26 1.05 9.92 12.27
CA GLY A 26 2.48 9.92 11.92
C GLY A 26 2.87 8.71 11.08
N ILE A 27 2.28 7.54 11.38
CA ILE A 27 2.45 6.33 10.57
C ILE A 27 1.88 6.52 9.16
N MET A 28 0.67 7.11 9.03
CA MET A 28 0.07 7.41 7.72
C MET A 28 0.96 8.35 6.91
N SER A 29 1.41 9.46 7.51
CA SER A 29 2.29 10.44 6.86
C SER A 29 3.62 9.82 6.43
N GLU A 30 4.18 8.92 7.23
CA GLU A 30 5.45 8.27 6.90
C GLU A 30 5.30 7.21 5.80
N LEU A 31 4.20 6.47 5.78
CA LEU A 31 3.86 5.56 4.67
C LEU A 31 3.67 6.34 3.36
N GLU A 32 3.00 7.49 3.41
CA GLU A 32 2.86 8.38 2.25
C GLU A 32 4.21 8.92 1.80
N ARG A 33 5.04 9.42 2.72
CA ARG A 33 6.37 9.98 2.40
C ARG A 33 7.33 8.94 1.82
N LEU A 34 7.39 7.74 2.41
CA LEU A 34 8.32 6.70 1.98
C LEU A 34 7.86 6.02 0.69
N TYR A 35 6.55 5.76 0.57
CA TYR A 35 6.01 4.86 -0.45
C TYR A 35 4.96 5.48 -1.38
N GLY A 36 4.60 6.76 -1.20
CA GLY A 36 3.56 7.42 -2.01
C GLY A 36 2.15 6.92 -1.73
N ILE A 37 1.94 6.16 -0.64
CA ILE A 37 0.66 5.50 -0.36
C ILE A 37 -0.11 6.26 0.71
N ARG A 38 -1.24 6.83 0.30
CA ARG A 38 -2.23 7.41 1.20
C ARG A 38 -3.13 6.32 1.79
N LEU A 39 -2.84 5.92 3.02
CA LEU A 39 -3.73 5.03 3.77
C LEU A 39 -4.68 5.82 4.65
N SER A 40 -5.94 5.40 4.66
CA SER A 40 -6.94 5.96 5.55
C SER A 40 -6.78 5.46 6.98
N ALA A 41 -7.34 6.22 7.93
CA ALA A 41 -7.51 5.78 9.31
C ALA A 41 -8.22 4.41 9.40
N GLY A 42 -9.24 4.20 8.56
CA GLY A 42 -9.97 2.93 8.46
C GLY A 42 -9.11 1.73 8.03
N THR A 43 -7.91 1.97 7.48
CA THR A 43 -6.96 0.90 7.14
C THR A 43 -5.91 0.72 8.23
N VAL A 44 -5.33 1.82 8.72
CA VAL A 44 -4.20 1.77 9.67
C VAL A 44 -4.63 1.34 11.07
N TYR A 45 -5.74 1.86 11.61
CA TYR A 45 -6.14 1.54 12.99
C TYR A 45 -6.53 0.08 13.21
N PRO A 46 -7.23 -0.62 12.27
CA PRO A 46 -7.43 -2.06 12.39
C PRO A 46 -6.13 -2.87 12.44
N ILE A 47 -5.09 -2.45 11.70
CA ILE A 47 -3.78 -3.11 11.72
C ILE A 47 -3.09 -2.87 13.06
N LEU A 48 -3.08 -1.63 13.55
CA LEU A 48 -2.55 -1.31 14.89
C LEU A 48 -3.26 -2.11 15.99
N SER A 49 -4.59 -2.20 15.91
CA SER A 49 -5.38 -3.00 16.84
C SER A 49 -4.99 -4.48 16.79
N SER A 50 -4.79 -5.05 15.59
CA SER A 50 -4.31 -6.43 15.41
C SER A 50 -2.92 -6.65 15.98
N LEU A 51 -1.96 -5.74 15.72
CA LEU A 51 -0.60 -5.82 16.23
C LEU A 51 -0.58 -5.74 17.76
N ARG A 52 -1.43 -4.87 18.35
CA ARG A 52 -1.54 -4.71 19.80
C ARG A 52 -2.15 -5.96 20.46
N ARG A 53 -3.24 -6.51 19.90
CA ARG A 53 -3.83 -7.77 20.38
C ARG A 53 -2.84 -8.93 20.33
N SER A 54 -1.94 -8.93 19.34
CA SER A 54 -0.90 -9.95 19.20
C SER A 54 0.30 -9.72 20.14
N GLY A 55 0.32 -8.61 20.89
CA GLY A 55 1.40 -8.22 21.79
C GLY A 55 2.66 -7.71 21.09
N LEU A 56 2.59 -7.40 19.80
CA LEU A 56 3.75 -6.94 19.00
C LEU A 56 4.02 -5.44 19.16
N ILE A 57 3.01 -4.68 19.56
CA ILE A 57 3.13 -3.26 19.89
C ILE A 57 2.42 -2.95 21.20
N LYS A 58 2.81 -1.87 21.85
CA LYS A 58 2.16 -1.30 23.04
C LYS A 58 1.90 0.19 22.85
N VAL A 59 1.06 0.75 23.71
CA VAL A 59 0.89 2.21 23.80
C VAL A 59 2.06 2.75 24.61
N ALA A 60 2.86 3.63 24.01
CA ALA A 60 4.00 4.28 24.66
C ALA A 60 3.57 5.47 25.55
N GLY A 61 2.42 6.07 25.24
CA GLY A 61 1.84 7.20 25.97
C GLY A 61 0.69 7.84 25.20
N THR A 62 0.06 8.83 25.81
CA THR A 62 -0.91 9.73 25.19
C THR A 62 -0.25 11.08 24.94
N GLY A 63 -0.07 11.44 23.67
CA GLY A 63 0.43 12.76 23.27
C GLY A 63 -0.67 13.82 23.34
N ALA A 64 -0.38 15.01 22.80
CA ALA A 64 -1.34 16.12 22.78
C ALA A 64 -2.71 15.70 22.19
N ARG A 65 -3.80 16.16 22.84
CA ARG A 65 -5.20 15.83 22.50
C ARG A 65 -5.53 14.33 22.66
N ASP A 66 -5.00 13.67 23.68
CA ASP A 66 -5.24 12.25 24.03
C ASP A 66 -4.93 11.23 22.93
N ARG A 67 -4.04 11.60 22.00
CA ARG A 67 -3.66 10.72 20.89
C ARG A 67 -2.68 9.66 21.37
N LYS A 68 -3.05 8.39 21.24
CA LYS A 68 -2.16 7.27 21.57
C LYS A 68 -0.94 7.24 20.64
N ALA A 69 0.26 7.19 21.23
CA ALA A 69 1.49 6.83 20.54
C ALA A 69 1.71 5.32 20.70
N TYR A 70 2.08 4.65 19.63
CA TYR A 70 2.37 3.22 19.60
C TYR A 70 3.87 3.01 19.50
N VAL A 71 4.39 1.92 20.07
CA VAL A 71 5.79 1.51 19.93
C VAL A 71 5.87 -0.01 19.89
N ILE A 72 6.86 -0.54 19.18
CA ILE A 72 7.15 -1.97 19.11
C ILE A 72 7.52 -2.53 20.50
N THR A 73 7.08 -3.75 20.80
CA THR A 73 7.52 -4.49 21.99
C THR A 73 8.73 -5.35 21.67
N GLU A 74 9.33 -5.96 22.68
CA GLU A 74 10.41 -6.93 22.47
C GLU A 74 9.94 -8.15 21.65
N LYS A 75 8.71 -8.63 21.92
CA LYS A 75 8.06 -9.65 21.09
C LYS A 75 7.91 -9.19 19.63
N GLY A 76 7.55 -7.92 19.42
CA GLY A 76 7.46 -7.32 18.09
C GLY A 76 8.79 -7.27 17.36
N ARG A 77 9.89 -6.98 18.06
CA ARG A 77 11.25 -6.97 17.47
C ARG A 77 11.66 -8.35 16.98
N LYS A 78 11.51 -9.38 17.85
CA LYS A 78 11.77 -10.78 17.47
C LYS A 78 10.92 -11.22 16.28
N TYR A 79 9.63 -10.85 16.28
CA TYR A 79 8.75 -11.11 15.14
C TYR A 79 9.28 -10.46 13.85
N LEU A 80 9.75 -9.21 13.88
CA LEU A 80 10.32 -8.57 12.69
C LEU A 80 11.60 -9.27 12.21
N GLU A 81 12.46 -9.71 13.13
CA GLU A 81 13.69 -10.43 12.80
C GLU A 81 13.38 -11.75 12.10
N GLU A 82 12.42 -12.52 12.61
CA GLU A 82 11.92 -13.76 12.00
C GLU A 82 11.27 -13.53 10.62
N HIS A 83 10.66 -12.35 10.41
CA HIS A 83 9.93 -12.00 9.18
C HIS A 83 10.68 -11.00 8.30
N THR A 84 12.02 -10.96 8.37
CA THR A 84 12.84 -10.02 7.59
C THR A 84 12.62 -10.16 6.08
N GLY A 85 12.44 -11.40 5.59
CA GLY A 85 12.13 -11.65 4.17
C GLY A 85 10.82 -11.01 3.72
N GLU A 86 9.76 -11.13 4.52
CA GLU A 86 8.46 -10.50 4.24
C GLU A 86 8.56 -8.97 4.30
N LEU A 87 9.33 -8.43 5.25
CA LEU A 87 9.56 -6.99 5.35
C LEU A 87 10.25 -6.46 4.09
N GLU A 88 11.28 -7.15 3.60
CA GLU A 88 11.98 -6.73 2.39
C GLU A 88 11.12 -6.89 1.13
N GLU A 89 10.30 -7.95 1.03
CA GLU A 89 9.31 -8.04 -0.03
C GLU A 89 8.29 -6.92 0.02
N ALA A 90 7.75 -6.62 1.20
CA ALA A 90 6.82 -5.53 1.40
C ALA A 90 7.44 -4.20 0.94
N LYS A 91 8.67 -3.88 1.37
CA LYS A 91 9.40 -2.69 0.92
C LYS A 91 9.59 -2.66 -0.59
N ARG A 92 10.01 -3.78 -1.21
CA ARG A 92 10.18 -3.88 -2.67
C ARG A 92 8.88 -3.57 -3.41
N ARG A 93 7.77 -4.18 -3.00
CA ARG A 93 6.44 -3.95 -3.61
C ARG A 93 5.97 -2.52 -3.44
N MET A 94 6.19 -1.92 -2.27
CA MET A 94 5.81 -0.53 -2.05
C MET A 94 6.65 0.44 -2.89
N ARG A 95 7.96 0.18 -3.07
CA ARG A 95 8.81 0.94 -4.00
C ARG A 95 8.34 0.79 -5.44
N ALA A 96 8.04 -0.42 -5.90
CA ALA A 96 7.52 -0.65 -7.24
C ALA A 96 6.18 0.08 -7.47
N TYR A 97 5.30 0.08 -6.48
CA TYR A 97 4.03 0.81 -6.54
C TYR A 97 4.24 2.33 -6.58
N ARG A 98 5.22 2.85 -5.84
CA ARG A 98 5.60 4.27 -5.92
C ARG A 98 6.10 4.65 -7.32
N VAL A 99 7.01 3.86 -7.88
CA VAL A 99 7.49 4.08 -9.26
C VAL A 99 6.33 4.03 -10.25
N PHE A 100 5.41 3.07 -10.09
CA PHE A 100 4.20 3.02 -10.92
C PHE A 100 3.37 4.31 -10.84
N LEU A 101 3.21 4.90 -9.65
CA LEU A 101 2.54 6.19 -9.51
C LEU A 101 3.32 7.32 -10.21
N GLU A 102 4.64 7.38 -10.01
CA GLU A 102 5.51 8.39 -10.64
C GLU A 102 5.53 8.30 -12.18
N LEU A 103 5.20 7.15 -12.75
CA LEU A 103 5.05 6.92 -14.20
C LEU A 103 3.67 7.31 -14.76
N GLY A 104 2.80 7.96 -13.97
CA GLY A 104 1.42 8.32 -14.38
C GLY A 104 0.38 7.25 -14.06
N GLY A 105 0.69 6.36 -13.12
CA GLY A 105 -0.21 5.30 -12.69
C GLY A 105 -1.40 5.79 -11.87
N ASP A 106 -1.38 7.03 -11.36
CA ASP A 106 -2.52 7.67 -10.71
C ASP A 106 -3.59 8.13 -11.70
N GLU A 107 -3.22 8.71 -12.86
CA GLU A 107 -4.19 9.00 -13.92
C GLU A 107 -4.83 7.72 -14.43
N LEU A 108 -4.04 6.66 -14.61
CA LEU A 108 -4.57 5.36 -15.04
C LEU A 108 -5.57 4.79 -14.02
N LYS A 109 -5.32 4.95 -12.72
CA LYS A 109 -6.27 4.54 -11.67
C LYS A 109 -7.56 5.36 -11.68
N ALA A 110 -7.46 6.67 -11.91
CA ALA A 110 -8.62 7.54 -12.03
C ALA A 110 -9.50 7.12 -13.23
N ALA A 111 -8.87 6.94 -14.40
CA ALA A 111 -9.55 6.50 -15.61
C ALA A 111 -10.21 5.12 -15.44
N PHE A 112 -9.56 4.16 -14.76
CA PHE A 112 -10.18 2.87 -14.47
C PHE A 112 -11.37 2.98 -13.51
N ARG A 113 -11.31 3.90 -12.53
CA ARG A 113 -12.44 4.14 -11.63
C ARG A 113 -13.65 4.63 -12.40
N GLU A 114 -13.47 5.68 -13.22
CA GLU A 114 -14.52 6.24 -14.07
C GLU A 114 -15.07 5.17 -15.03
N LEU A 115 -14.19 4.36 -15.63
CA LEU A 115 -14.61 3.24 -16.48
C LEU A 115 -15.53 2.25 -15.76
N PHE A 116 -15.18 1.87 -14.52
CA PHE A 116 -15.99 0.92 -13.76
C PHE A 116 -17.31 1.54 -13.26
N GLU A 117 -17.31 2.82 -12.94
CA GLU A 117 -18.52 3.55 -12.54
C GLU A 117 -19.51 3.68 -13.70
N SER A 118 -19.01 3.81 -14.94
CA SER A 118 -19.86 3.97 -16.14
C SER A 118 -20.03 2.69 -16.96
N VAL A 119 -19.59 1.52 -16.47
CA VAL A 119 -19.48 0.30 -17.29
C VAL A 119 -20.82 -0.15 -17.89
N ASP A 120 -21.91 0.02 -17.13
CA ASP A 120 -23.26 -0.39 -17.53
C ASP A 120 -23.89 0.57 -18.56
N GLU A 121 -23.35 1.78 -18.71
CA GLU A 121 -23.83 2.82 -19.61
C GLU A 121 -23.07 2.88 -20.94
N LEU A 122 -22.01 2.08 -21.09
CA LEU A 122 -21.18 2.09 -22.29
C LEU A 122 -21.92 1.54 -23.51
N THR A 123 -21.88 2.29 -24.61
CA THR A 123 -22.29 1.79 -25.93
C THR A 123 -21.31 0.74 -26.46
N GLU A 124 -21.76 -0.12 -27.38
CA GLU A 124 -20.89 -1.12 -28.02
C GLU A 124 -19.71 -0.48 -28.78
N GLU A 125 -19.90 0.72 -29.33
CA GLU A 125 -18.83 1.49 -29.96
C GLU A 125 -17.77 1.91 -28.93
N GLN A 126 -18.19 2.44 -27.77
CA GLN A 126 -17.28 2.81 -26.68
C GLN A 126 -16.52 1.60 -26.15
N LYS A 127 -17.21 0.48 -25.88
CA LYS A 127 -16.57 -0.78 -25.44
C LYS A 127 -15.51 -1.25 -26.43
N THR A 128 -15.78 -1.13 -27.74
CA THR A 128 -14.82 -1.50 -28.79
C THR A 128 -13.59 -0.59 -28.80
N LYS A 129 -13.77 0.73 -28.66
CA LYS A 129 -12.65 1.69 -28.55
C LYS A 129 -11.81 1.43 -27.29
N ILE A 130 -12.44 1.24 -26.13
CA ILE A 130 -11.77 0.94 -24.86
C ILE A 130 -10.96 -0.37 -24.97
N ARG A 131 -11.54 -1.43 -25.55
CA ARG A 131 -10.83 -2.70 -25.78
C ARG A 131 -9.56 -2.50 -26.61
N LYS A 132 -9.64 -1.75 -27.72
CA LYS A 132 -8.47 -1.45 -28.57
C LYS A 132 -7.40 -0.68 -27.80
N LEU A 133 -7.80 0.34 -27.04
CA LEU A 133 -6.89 1.13 -26.21
C LEU A 133 -6.17 0.27 -25.17
N LEU A 134 -6.91 -0.52 -24.38
CA LEU A 134 -6.33 -1.35 -23.32
C LEU A 134 -5.39 -2.42 -23.87
N THR A 135 -5.76 -3.07 -24.98
CA THR A 135 -4.91 -4.09 -25.61
C THR A 135 -3.67 -3.51 -26.26
N GLY A 136 -3.79 -2.35 -26.92
CA GLY A 136 -2.66 -1.60 -27.49
C GLY A 136 -1.66 -1.17 -26.41
N CYS A 137 -2.15 -0.50 -25.36
CA CYS A 137 -1.33 -0.08 -24.22
C CYS A 137 -0.62 -1.26 -23.57
N ALA A 138 -1.32 -2.37 -23.31
CA ALA A 138 -0.70 -3.56 -22.72
C ALA A 138 0.39 -4.18 -23.62
N ARG A 139 0.26 -4.07 -24.95
CA ARG A 139 1.29 -4.52 -25.89
C ARG A 139 2.52 -3.62 -25.84
N GLU A 140 2.32 -2.31 -25.92
CA GLU A 140 3.41 -1.32 -25.89
C GLU A 140 4.19 -1.38 -24.58
N LEU A 141 3.49 -1.45 -23.44
CA LEU A 141 4.15 -1.64 -22.13
C LEU A 141 5.01 -2.90 -22.09
N ARG A 142 4.55 -4.02 -22.67
CA ARG A 142 5.36 -5.25 -22.72
C ARG A 142 6.59 -5.11 -23.60
N LEU A 143 6.50 -4.40 -24.73
CA LEU A 143 7.64 -4.15 -25.61
C LEU A 143 8.72 -3.34 -24.87
N ILE A 144 8.31 -2.25 -24.22
CA ILE A 144 9.22 -1.41 -23.41
C ILE A 144 9.90 -2.25 -22.31
N LEU A 145 9.13 -3.08 -21.58
CA LEU A 145 9.67 -3.89 -20.49
C LEU A 145 10.61 -5.02 -20.96
N LEU A 146 10.45 -5.52 -22.18
CA LEU A 146 11.28 -6.59 -22.75
C LEU A 146 12.47 -6.04 -23.58
N GLY A 147 12.66 -4.72 -23.61
CA GLY A 147 13.77 -4.07 -24.31
C GLY A 147 13.60 -4.00 -25.84
N GLY A 148 12.37 -4.04 -26.34
CA GLY A 148 12.08 -3.76 -27.75
C GLY A 148 12.01 -2.26 -28.00
N GLU A 149 12.81 -1.77 -28.95
CA GLU A 149 12.66 -0.43 -29.56
C GLU A 149 11.28 -0.24 -30.20
#